data_AF-X0ZR38-F1
#
_entry.id   AF-X0ZR38-F1
#
_cell.length_a   1.000
_cell.length_b   1.000
_cell.length_c   1.000
_cell.angle_alpha   90.00
_cell.angle_beta   90.00
_cell.angle_gamma   90.00
#
_symmetry.space_group_name_H-M   'P 1'
#
loop_
_entity.id
_entity.type
_entity.pdbx_description
1 polymer ?
#
loop_
_entity_poly.entity_id
_entity_poly.type
_entity_poly.pdbx_seq_one_letter_code
_entity_poly.pdbx_strand_id
1 'polypeptide(L)'
;MENKTENLYEINESVYQRFEEKYNVLYRRTWDKTLTTYGKMFDENLLHHINSKKDGYSRIDFALVAAGWTVYEKFPFAFAWERENPEGGDYGVNWMQSKYEIENPKSFTHQVKKVAKFFGASLVGIAKANEKWIYKTGFIRPPLTSE
;
A
#
# COMPACT_ATOMS: atom_id res chain seq x y z
N MET A 1 -10.83 18.36 -30.00
CA MET A 1 -10.64 16.94 -29.64
C MET A 1 -10.97 16.82 -28.17
N GLU A 2 -12.19 16.41 -27.84
CA GLU A 2 -12.63 16.22 -26.45
C GLU A 2 -11.85 15.09 -25.80
N ASN A 3 -11.37 15.35 -24.57
CA ASN A 3 -10.55 14.45 -23.79
C ASN A 3 -11.35 13.21 -23.38
N LYS A 4 -11.21 12.13 -24.15
CA LYS A 4 -11.88 10.83 -23.94
C LYS A 4 -11.46 10.07 -22.67
N THR A 5 -10.69 10.69 -21.78
CA THR A 5 -10.12 10.07 -20.58
C THR A 5 -10.94 10.29 -19.31
N GLU A 6 -12.01 11.08 -19.33
CA GLU A 6 -12.62 11.53 -18.08
C GLU A 6 -13.35 10.44 -17.29
N ASN A 7 -13.79 9.33 -17.90
CA ASN A 7 -14.39 8.23 -17.12
C ASN A 7 -14.10 6.86 -17.75
N LEU A 8 -12.98 6.26 -17.39
CA LEU A 8 -12.70 4.82 -17.66
C LEU A 8 -13.70 3.90 -16.94
N TYR A 9 -14.36 4.41 -15.90
CA TYR A 9 -15.34 3.68 -15.09
C TYR A 9 -16.69 4.39 -15.17
N GLU A 10 -17.74 3.62 -15.40
CA GLU A 10 -19.12 4.07 -15.23
C GLU A 10 -19.51 3.95 -13.75
N ILE A 11 -19.95 5.05 -13.14
CA ILE A 11 -20.29 5.11 -11.73
C ILE A 11 -21.78 5.43 -11.61
N ASN A 12 -22.54 4.55 -10.96
CA ASN A 12 -23.91 4.84 -10.60
C ASN A 12 -23.94 5.73 -9.34
N GLU A 13 -24.04 7.04 -9.56
CA GLU A 13 -24.06 8.04 -8.49
C GLU A 13 -25.24 7.88 -7.52
N SER A 14 -26.33 7.21 -7.92
CA SER A 14 -27.51 7.02 -7.05
C SER A 14 -27.26 6.05 -5.89
N VAL A 15 -26.26 5.18 -6.01
CA VAL A 15 -25.92 4.17 -5.00
C VAL A 15 -24.48 4.28 -4.51
N TYR A 16 -23.68 5.13 -5.16
CA TYR A 16 -22.27 5.27 -4.85
C TYR A 16 -22.07 5.91 -3.47
N GLN A 17 -21.16 5.30 -2.71
CA GLN A 17 -20.60 5.87 -1.49
C GLN A 17 -19.12 5.47 -1.40
N ARG A 18 -18.29 6.37 -0.85
CA ARG A 18 -16.89 6.04 -0.57
C ARG A 18 -16.83 4.85 0.39
N PHE A 19 -15.98 3.88 0.07
CA PHE A 19 -15.85 2.64 0.83
C PHE A 19 -15.14 2.90 2.17
N GLU A 20 -15.66 2.35 3.27
CA GLU A 20 -14.96 2.35 4.56
C GLU A 20 -13.98 1.17 4.60
N GLU A 21 -12.69 1.46 4.81
CA GLU A 21 -11.62 0.46 4.69
C GLU A 21 -11.86 -0.78 5.57
N LYS A 22 -12.46 -0.62 6.76
CA LYS A 22 -12.77 -1.71 7.70
C LYS A 22 -13.59 -2.86 7.11
N TYR A 23 -14.33 -2.62 6.02
CA TYR A 23 -15.14 -3.64 5.34
C TYR A 23 -14.36 -4.44 4.30
N ASN A 24 -13.09 -4.09 4.03
CA ASN A 24 -12.20 -4.92 3.22
C ASN A 24 -12.13 -6.32 3.85
N VAL A 25 -12.13 -7.37 3.04
CA VAL A 25 -12.15 -8.76 3.53
C VAL A 25 -11.01 -9.08 4.50
N LEU A 26 -9.83 -8.45 4.31
CA LEU A 26 -8.66 -8.63 5.16
C LEU A 26 -8.85 -8.00 6.55
N TYR A 27 -9.62 -6.91 6.65
CA TYR A 27 -9.86 -6.20 7.90
C TYR A 27 -11.16 -6.63 8.58
N ARG A 28 -12.23 -6.87 7.81
CA ARG A 28 -13.56 -7.24 8.33
C ARG A 28 -13.50 -8.46 9.23
N ARG A 29 -12.69 -9.44 8.85
CA ARG A 29 -12.46 -10.67 9.61
C ARG A 29 -11.88 -10.47 11.03
N THR A 30 -11.32 -9.30 11.33
CA THR A 30 -10.74 -8.98 12.64
C THR A 30 -11.76 -8.48 13.65
N TRP A 31 -12.94 -8.02 13.19
CA TRP A 31 -13.95 -7.40 14.07
C TRP A 31 -15.36 -7.95 13.87
N ASP A 32 -15.70 -8.47 12.69
CA ASP A 32 -17.04 -9.00 12.40
C ASP A 32 -17.18 -10.46 12.85
N LYS A 33 -17.74 -10.64 14.06
CA LYS A 33 -17.99 -11.95 14.69
C LYS A 33 -19.00 -12.82 13.95
N THR A 34 -19.74 -12.27 12.99
CA THR A 34 -20.71 -13.06 12.20
C THR A 34 -20.04 -13.89 11.12
N LEU A 35 -18.77 -13.59 10.79
CA LEU A 35 -18.02 -14.32 9.80
C LEU A 35 -17.51 -15.67 10.34
N THR A 36 -17.65 -16.72 9.53
CA THR A 36 -17.04 -18.04 9.81
C THR A 36 -15.51 -18.01 9.80
N THR A 37 -14.94 -16.94 9.24
CA THR A 37 -13.52 -16.65 9.21
C THR A 37 -13.09 -15.73 10.35
N TYR A 38 -13.98 -15.25 11.21
CA TYR A 38 -13.60 -14.35 12.31
C TYR A 38 -12.41 -14.91 13.11
N GLY A 39 -11.35 -14.13 13.26
CA GLY A 39 -10.13 -14.53 13.97
C GLY A 39 -9.16 -15.45 13.22
N LYS A 40 -9.55 -16.08 12.10
CA LYS A 40 -8.72 -17.06 11.33
C LYS A 40 -7.62 -16.55 10.38
N MET A 41 -6.34 -16.67 10.72
CA MET A 41 -5.24 -16.16 9.88
C MET A 41 -4.60 -17.25 9.00
N PHE A 42 -3.68 -16.86 8.11
CA PHE A 42 -2.99 -17.79 7.20
C PHE A 42 -2.10 -18.80 7.92
N ASP A 43 -1.62 -18.44 9.11
CA ASP A 43 -0.78 -19.27 9.99
C ASP A 43 -1.51 -20.52 10.49
N GLU A 44 -2.83 -20.48 10.64
CA GLU A 44 -3.65 -21.63 11.05
C GLU A 44 -3.44 -22.88 10.18
N ASN A 45 -3.08 -22.68 8.90
CA ASN A 45 -2.87 -23.78 7.94
C ASN A 45 -1.40 -23.98 7.55
N LEU A 46 -0.46 -23.23 8.12
CA LEU A 46 0.94 -23.24 7.67
C LEU A 46 1.58 -24.63 7.82
N LEU A 47 1.43 -25.27 8.99
CA LEU A 47 1.96 -26.61 9.22
C LEU A 47 1.30 -27.66 8.33
N HIS A 48 0.00 -27.51 8.06
CA HIS A 48 -0.72 -28.39 7.14
C HIS A 48 -0.12 -28.29 5.72
N HIS A 49 0.15 -27.07 5.24
CA HIS A 49 0.78 -26.86 3.94
C HIS A 49 2.20 -27.45 3.87
N ILE A 50 3.03 -27.24 4.89
CA ILE A 50 4.38 -27.85 4.96
C ILE A 50 4.30 -29.38 4.90
N ASN A 51 3.37 -29.97 5.65
CA ASN A 51 3.22 -31.42 5.72
C ASN A 51 2.59 -32.02 4.44
N SER A 52 1.90 -31.21 3.63
CA SER A 52 1.30 -31.66 2.38
C SER A 52 2.31 -32.10 1.32
N LYS A 53 3.58 -31.68 1.45
CA LYS A 53 4.67 -31.92 0.48
C LYS A 53 4.35 -31.45 -0.94
N LYS A 54 3.41 -30.51 -1.08
CA LYS A 54 3.10 -29.86 -2.35
C LYS A 54 4.23 -28.90 -2.72
N ASP A 55 4.62 -28.90 -4.00
CA ASP A 55 5.61 -27.96 -4.52
C ASP A 55 5.22 -26.50 -4.23
N GLY A 56 6.19 -25.71 -3.76
CA GLY A 56 6.00 -24.31 -3.36
C GLY A 56 5.47 -24.10 -1.93
N TYR A 57 5.28 -25.17 -1.15
CA TYR A 57 4.83 -25.10 0.26
C TYR A 57 5.83 -25.74 1.23
N SER A 58 7.10 -25.86 0.84
CA SER A 58 8.13 -26.39 1.73
C SER A 58 8.45 -25.41 2.86
N ARG A 59 9.12 -25.90 3.90
CA ARG A 59 9.67 -25.04 4.96
C ARG A 59 10.60 -23.94 4.41
N ILE A 60 11.36 -24.25 3.35
CA ILE A 60 12.25 -23.27 2.72
C ILE A 60 11.42 -22.18 2.03
N ASP A 61 10.35 -22.56 1.32
CA ASP A 61 9.47 -21.59 0.64
C ASP A 61 8.86 -20.60 1.64
N PHE A 62 8.34 -21.09 2.77
CA PHE A 62 7.82 -20.22 3.83
C PHE A 62 8.90 -19.37 4.50
N ALA A 63 10.12 -19.89 4.67
CA ALA A 63 11.24 -19.10 5.19
C ALA A 63 11.62 -17.96 4.24
N LEU A 64 11.57 -18.19 2.92
CA LEU A 64 11.80 -17.16 1.91
C LEU A 64 10.69 -16.12 1.91
N VAL A 65 9.42 -16.52 2.06
CA VAL A 65 8.30 -15.59 2.25
C VAL A 65 8.56 -14.70 3.46
N ALA A 66 8.85 -15.29 4.62
CA ALA A 66 9.13 -14.54 5.84
C ALA A 66 10.32 -13.56 5.67
N ALA A 67 11.40 -13.99 5.00
CA ALA A 67 12.51 -13.11 4.68
C ALA A 67 12.11 -11.96 3.73
N GLY A 68 11.20 -12.19 2.79
CA GLY A 68 10.68 -11.16 1.88
C GLY A 68 9.91 -10.04 2.59
N TRP A 69 9.29 -10.33 3.74
CA TRP A 69 8.58 -9.34 4.56
C TRP A 69 9.50 -8.41 5.37
N THR A 70 10.82 -8.59 5.32
CA THR A 70 11.78 -7.84 6.15
C THR A 70 11.60 -6.32 6.09
N VAL A 71 11.47 -5.73 4.90
CA VAL A 71 11.32 -4.26 4.76
C VAL A 71 9.98 -3.81 5.33
N TYR A 72 8.91 -4.56 5.10
CA TYR A 72 7.59 -4.21 5.62
C TYR A 72 7.56 -4.22 7.16
N GLU A 73 8.14 -5.27 7.76
CA GLU A 73 8.05 -5.54 9.20
C GLU A 73 9.10 -4.82 10.04
N LYS A 74 10.29 -4.55 9.49
CA LYS A 74 11.48 -4.16 10.27
C LYS A 74 12.04 -2.80 9.91
N PHE A 75 11.66 -2.21 8.79
CA PHE A 75 12.17 -0.88 8.43
C PHE A 75 11.34 0.21 9.13
N PRO A 76 11.94 0.96 10.07
CA PRO A 76 11.21 2.01 10.77
C PRO A 76 10.79 3.10 9.77
N PHE A 77 9.59 3.63 9.95
CA PHE A 77 9.03 4.73 9.16
C PHE A 77 8.81 4.45 7.66
N ALA A 78 8.94 3.20 7.19
CA ALA A 78 8.74 2.84 5.78
C ALA A 78 7.40 3.30 5.20
N PHE A 79 6.36 3.40 6.05
CA PHE A 79 5.00 3.79 5.68
C PHE A 79 4.51 5.04 6.41
N ALA A 80 5.42 5.81 7.05
CA ALA A 80 5.03 7.03 7.73
C ALA A 80 4.58 8.09 6.71
N TRP A 81 3.45 8.75 6.99
CA TRP A 81 2.97 9.87 6.16
C TRP A 81 3.90 11.08 6.27
N GLU A 82 4.38 11.35 7.49
CA GLU A 82 5.28 12.43 7.79
C GLU A 82 6.67 11.87 8.07
N ARG A 83 7.68 12.63 7.65
CA ARG A 83 9.06 12.35 8.00
C ARG A 83 9.30 12.78 9.45
N GLU A 84 9.94 11.93 10.24
CA GLU A 84 10.22 12.21 11.66
C GLU A 84 11.12 13.45 11.85
N ASN A 85 12.16 13.61 11.01
CA ASN A 85 13.00 14.80 11.02
C ASN A 85 13.02 15.47 9.63
N PRO A 86 12.21 16.53 9.41
CA PRO A 86 12.13 17.25 8.14
C PRO A 86 13.38 18.11 7.86
N GLU A 87 14.22 18.37 8.87
CA GLU A 87 15.45 19.15 8.71
C GLU A 87 16.58 18.27 8.17
N GLY A 88 16.61 18.11 6.85
CA GLY A 88 17.82 17.83 6.07
C GLY A 88 18.52 16.47 6.20
N GLY A 89 18.25 15.65 7.23
CA GLY A 89 19.09 14.46 7.51
C GLY A 89 20.57 14.81 7.71
N ASP A 90 21.44 13.81 7.82
CA ASP A 90 22.87 13.86 8.23
C ASP A 90 23.81 14.82 7.46
N TYR A 91 23.30 15.62 6.52
CA TYR A 91 24.07 16.57 5.72
C TYR A 91 24.31 17.94 6.39
N GLY A 92 23.82 18.15 7.62
CA GLY A 92 24.12 19.35 8.43
C GLY A 92 23.54 20.66 7.89
N VAL A 93 22.67 20.61 6.88
CA VAL A 93 21.99 21.77 6.28
C VAL A 93 20.50 21.49 6.10
N ASN A 94 19.65 22.47 6.44
CA ASN A 94 18.19 22.35 6.29
C ASN A 94 17.75 22.70 4.86
N TRP A 95 18.11 21.85 3.89
CA TRP A 95 17.83 22.06 2.46
C TRP A 95 16.38 21.74 2.05
N MET A 96 15.59 21.14 2.94
CA MET A 96 14.19 20.74 2.69
C MET A 96 13.15 21.72 3.28
N GLN A 97 13.60 22.86 3.80
CA GLN A 97 12.73 23.85 4.46
C GLN A 97 11.61 24.42 3.57
N SER A 98 11.80 24.41 2.25
CA SER A 98 10.83 24.92 1.29
C SER A 98 10.42 23.84 0.29
N LYS A 99 9.19 23.95 -0.20
CA LYS A 99 8.71 23.09 -1.29
C LYS A 99 9.40 23.52 -2.58
N TYR A 100 9.78 22.53 -3.38
CA TYR A 100 10.28 22.78 -4.74
C TYR A 100 9.16 23.35 -5.62
N GLU A 101 9.41 24.49 -6.26
CA GLU A 101 8.49 25.09 -7.22
C GLU A 101 8.62 24.43 -8.59
N ILE A 102 7.52 23.89 -9.10
CA ILE A 102 7.50 23.20 -10.38
C ILE A 102 7.28 24.23 -11.49
N GLU A 103 8.37 24.62 -12.16
CA GLU A 103 8.30 25.55 -13.30
C GLU A 103 7.72 24.88 -14.56
N ASN A 104 8.13 23.64 -14.84
CA ASN A 104 7.72 22.90 -16.03
C ASN A 104 7.20 21.51 -15.67
N PRO A 105 5.87 21.31 -15.64
CA PRO A 105 5.24 20.03 -15.31
C PRO A 105 5.69 18.86 -16.21
N LYS A 106 6.03 19.12 -17.48
CA LYS A 106 6.48 18.07 -18.42
C LYS A 106 7.87 17.55 -18.05
N SER A 107 8.80 18.48 -17.76
CA SER A 107 10.14 18.13 -17.30
C SER A 107 10.08 17.40 -15.96
N PHE A 108 9.31 17.93 -15.01
CA PHE A 108 9.13 17.34 -13.69
C PHE A 108 8.51 15.93 -13.77
N THR A 109 7.50 15.74 -14.63
CA THR A 109 6.92 14.42 -14.92
C THR A 109 7.97 13.42 -15.41
N HIS A 110 8.86 13.84 -16.32
CA HIS A 110 9.93 12.97 -16.81
C HIS A 110 10.90 12.58 -15.69
N GLN A 111 11.28 13.54 -14.84
CA GLN A 111 12.16 13.31 -13.70
C GLN A 111 11.54 12.33 -12.70
N VAL A 112 10.28 12.55 -12.29
CA VAL A 112 9.55 11.67 -11.37
C VAL A 112 9.48 10.24 -11.91
N LYS A 113 9.13 10.06 -13.19
CA LYS A 113 9.08 8.74 -13.83
C LYS A 113 10.45 8.06 -13.89
N LYS A 114 11.52 8.81 -14.16
CA LYS A 114 12.90 8.29 -14.15
C LYS A 114 13.30 7.81 -12.75
N VAL A 115 13.02 8.62 -11.73
CA VAL A 115 13.33 8.29 -10.33
C VAL A 115 12.53 7.08 -9.84
N ALA A 116 11.23 7.01 -10.16
CA ALA A 116 10.40 5.86 -9.79
C ALA A 116 10.95 4.52 -10.33
N LYS A 117 11.41 4.52 -11.59
CA LYS A 117 12.07 3.34 -12.19
C LYS A 117 13.40 3.01 -11.53
N PHE A 118 14.19 4.04 -11.21
CA PHE A 118 15.45 3.86 -10.47
C PHE A 118 15.21 3.21 -9.10
N PHE A 119 14.10 3.54 -8.43
CA PHE A 119 13.68 2.89 -7.19
C PHE A 119 13.03 1.50 -7.37
N GLY A 120 13.04 0.93 -8.58
CA GLY A 120 12.64 -0.45 -8.83
C GLY A 120 11.24 -0.63 -9.43
N ALA A 121 10.48 0.44 -9.71
CA ALA A 121 9.18 0.31 -10.35
C ALA A 121 9.32 -0.17 -11.81
N SER A 122 8.71 -1.31 -12.15
CA SER A 122 8.69 -1.81 -13.53
C SER A 122 7.80 -0.95 -14.45
N LEU A 123 6.74 -0.35 -13.90
CA LEU A 123 5.82 0.55 -14.60
C LEU A 123 5.53 1.79 -13.74
N VAL A 124 5.33 2.93 -14.40
CA VAL A 124 4.98 4.19 -13.72
C VAL A 124 4.05 5.05 -14.58
N GLY A 125 2.94 5.46 -13.98
CA GLY A 125 1.93 6.36 -14.55
C GLY A 125 1.68 7.54 -13.61
N ILE A 126 1.05 8.59 -14.13
CA ILE A 126 0.58 9.74 -13.34
C ILE A 126 -0.86 9.99 -13.74
N ALA A 127 -1.74 10.15 -12.76
CA ALA A 127 -3.15 10.45 -12.96
C ALA A 127 -3.59 11.54 -11.96
N LYS A 128 -4.71 12.20 -12.25
CA LYS A 128 -5.37 13.06 -11.25
C LYS A 128 -5.88 12.18 -10.11
N ALA A 129 -5.71 12.65 -8.87
CA ALA A 129 -6.36 12.00 -7.74
C ALA A 129 -7.88 12.14 -7.89
N ASN A 130 -8.60 11.02 -7.81
CA ASN A 130 -10.05 10.99 -7.83
C ASN A 130 -10.53 10.50 -6.46
N GLU A 131 -11.20 11.40 -5.72
CA GLU A 131 -11.64 11.17 -4.34
C GLU A 131 -12.60 9.99 -4.18
N LYS A 132 -13.26 9.58 -5.27
CA LYS A 132 -14.15 8.43 -5.25
C LYS A 132 -13.43 7.10 -4.97
N TRP A 133 -12.12 7.05 -5.19
CA TRP A 133 -11.30 5.87 -4.94
C TRP A 133 -10.52 5.94 -3.62
N ILE A 134 -10.62 7.05 -2.89
CA ILE A 134 -9.99 7.19 -1.58
C ILE A 134 -10.97 6.66 -0.53
N TYR A 135 -10.52 5.77 0.36
CA TYR A 135 -11.36 5.24 1.43
C TYR A 135 -11.97 6.36 2.27
N LYS A 136 -13.25 6.21 2.66
CA LYS A 136 -13.99 7.17 3.48
C LYS A 136 -13.35 7.35 4.86
N THR A 137 -12.95 6.23 5.45
CA THR A 137 -12.26 6.15 6.74
C THR A 137 -11.14 5.14 6.60
N GLY A 138 -9.95 5.49 7.11
CA GLY A 138 -8.88 4.52 7.29
C GLY A 138 -9.23 3.50 8.37
N PHE A 139 -8.53 2.38 8.39
CA PHE A 139 -8.66 1.35 9.42
C PHE A 139 -7.32 1.10 10.08
N ILE A 140 -7.19 1.56 11.33
CA ILE A 140 -6.06 1.19 12.17
C ILE A 140 -6.35 -0.18 12.75
N ARG A 141 -5.51 -1.13 12.35
CA ARG A 141 -5.59 -2.51 12.80
C ARG A 141 -5.35 -2.61 14.32
N PRO A 142 -6.06 -3.48 15.06
CA PRO A 142 -5.74 -3.76 16.45
C PRO A 142 -4.31 -4.31 16.58
N PRO A 143 -3.52 -3.87 17.56
CA PRO A 143 -2.19 -4.42 17.80
C PRO A 143 -2.27 -5.94 18.00
N LEU A 144 -1.25 -6.68 17.52
CA LEU A 144 -1.10 -8.15 17.58
C LEU A 144 -1.90 -8.98 16.56
N THR A 145 -2.43 -8.38 15.49
CA THR A 145 -2.96 -9.15 14.34
C THR A 145 -1.96 -9.12 13.18
N SER A 146 -1.39 -10.26 12.79
CA SER A 146 -0.48 -10.36 11.63
C SER A 146 -1.23 -10.16 10.32
N GLU A 147 -0.58 -9.71 9.24
CA GLU A 147 -1.18 -9.68 7.89
C GLU A 147 -1.55 -11.06 7.37
#